data_AF-A0A7J8U8U7-F1
#
_entry.id   AF-A0A7J8U8U7-F1
#
_cell.length_a   1.000
_cell.length_b   1.000
_cell.length_c   1.000
_cell.angle_alpha   90.00
_cell.angle_beta   90.00
_cell.angle_gamma   90.00
#
_symmetry.space_group_name_H-M   'P 1'
#
loop_
_entity.id
_entity.type
_entity.pdbx_description
1 polymer ?
#
loop_
_entity_poly.entity_id
_entity_poly.type
_entity_poly.pdbx_seq_one_letter_code
_entity_poly.pdbx_strand_id
1 'polypeptide(L)'
;ALSEGLTQIVIPLASLVGIGFALLQWFLVSRVKLLSQDSSNGYKQKLIESDEEEEGINNLEISIKCTEIQHAISVGATSFLFTEYKYLGIFMCVFGAIIFLFLGSVKGFSTKSEPCTYSQGNTCKPALANAIFSTIAFLLGALTSVLSGYLGMKIATYANARTTLEARKGVGKAFITAFRSGAVMGFLLAANGLLVLYVSINLFKLYYGDDWEGLYESITGYGLGGSSMALFGRVGGGIYTKAADVGADLVGDIAGMGSDLFGSYAESSCAALFVASISSFGISHEFTAMSYPLLISSMGIVVCLITTLFATDLFEIKKVSDIEPSLKRQLLISTVLMTAGIAVVSFFALPSKFTLFNFGTEKEVKNW
;
A
#
# COMPACT_ATOMS: atom_id res chain seq x y z
N ALA A 1 -13.67 -26.39 -1.38
CA ALA A 1 -13.88 -24.97 -1.72
C ALA A 1 -13.98 -24.18 -0.42
N LEU A 2 -13.29 -23.05 -0.34
CA LEU A 2 -13.40 -22.10 0.77
C LEU A 2 -14.82 -21.51 0.79
N SER A 3 -15.47 -21.48 1.96
CA SER A 3 -16.80 -20.87 2.06
C SER A 3 -16.75 -19.35 1.89
N GLU A 4 -17.80 -18.76 1.33
CA GLU A 4 -17.85 -17.30 1.11
C GLU A 4 -17.70 -16.51 2.42
N GLY A 5 -18.32 -16.97 3.50
CA GLY A 5 -18.19 -16.36 4.81
C GLY A 5 -16.75 -16.38 5.34
N LEU A 6 -15.98 -17.43 5.03
CA LEU A 6 -14.57 -17.48 5.40
C LEU A 6 -13.75 -16.50 4.55
N THR A 7 -14.01 -16.39 3.25
CA THR A 7 -13.38 -15.39 2.36
C THR A 7 -13.60 -13.97 2.88
N GLN A 8 -14.83 -13.64 3.29
CA GLN A 8 -15.19 -12.33 3.82
C GLN A 8 -14.50 -11.99 5.14
N ILE A 9 -14.06 -12.99 5.90
CA ILE A 9 -13.33 -12.80 7.17
C ILE A 9 -11.82 -12.74 6.91
N VAL A 10 -11.29 -13.64 6.08
CA VAL A 10 -9.84 -13.79 5.86
C VAL A 10 -9.21 -12.53 5.27
N ILE A 11 -9.86 -11.90 4.29
CA ILE A 11 -9.32 -10.70 3.62
C ILE A 11 -9.13 -9.53 4.61
N PRO A 12 -10.17 -9.03 5.29
CA PRO A 12 -10.00 -7.93 6.24
C PRO A 12 -9.14 -8.33 7.44
N LEU A 13 -9.20 -9.59 7.89
CA LEU A 13 -8.33 -10.07 8.97
C LEU A 13 -6.86 -9.99 8.60
N ALA A 14 -6.47 -10.42 7.39
CA ALA A 14 -5.10 -10.32 6.90
C ALA A 14 -4.63 -8.85 6.83
N SER A 15 -5.48 -7.94 6.36
CA SER A 15 -5.19 -6.51 6.38
C SER A 15 -4.99 -5.97 7.80
N LEU A 16 -5.87 -6.32 8.74
CA LEU A 16 -5.74 -5.89 10.14
C LEU A 16 -4.47 -6.44 10.80
N VAL A 17 -4.10 -7.69 10.51
CA VAL A 17 -2.84 -8.28 10.95
C VAL A 17 -1.64 -7.52 10.37
N GLY A 18 -1.69 -7.16 9.08
CA GLY A 18 -0.66 -6.35 8.43
C GLY A 18 -0.50 -4.97 9.07
N ILE A 19 -1.60 -4.27 9.34
CA ILE A 19 -1.60 -2.97 10.02
C ILE A 19 -1.07 -3.12 11.46
N GLY A 20 -1.53 -4.13 12.19
CA GLY A 20 -1.06 -4.41 13.55
C GLY A 20 0.44 -4.70 13.59
N PHE A 21 0.96 -5.44 12.62
CA PHE A 21 2.40 -5.70 12.49
C PHE A 21 3.18 -4.42 12.15
N ALA A 22 2.68 -3.58 11.24
CA ALA A 22 3.29 -2.28 10.94
C ALA A 22 3.37 -1.40 12.19
N LEU A 23 2.30 -1.31 12.98
CA LEU A 23 2.29 -0.56 14.23
C LEU A 23 3.26 -1.13 15.27
N LEU A 24 3.38 -2.46 15.35
CA LEU A 24 4.35 -3.12 16.23
C LEU A 24 5.79 -2.79 15.81
N GLN A 25 6.10 -2.82 14.52
CA GLN A 25 7.44 -2.45 14.03
C GLN A 25 7.74 -0.97 14.29
N TRP A 26 6.76 -0.09 14.10
CA TRP A 26 6.91 1.33 14.42
C TRP A 26 7.15 1.55 15.92
N PHE A 27 6.44 0.82 16.79
CA PHE A 27 6.67 0.85 18.23
C PHE A 27 8.09 0.35 18.60
N LEU A 28 8.60 -0.68 17.93
CA LEU A 28 9.97 -1.13 18.17
C LEU A 28 11.01 -0.09 17.74
N VAL A 29 10.78 0.62 16.64
CA VAL A 29 11.62 1.74 16.20
C VAL A 29 11.53 2.93 17.17
N SER A 30 10.36 3.19 17.76
CA SER A 30 10.17 4.29 18.71
C SER A 30 10.93 4.10 20.02
N ARG A 31 11.36 2.86 20.35
CA ARG A 31 12.23 2.58 21.50
C ARG A 31 13.60 3.27 21.39
N VAL A 32 14.04 3.60 20.18
CA VAL A 32 15.21 4.46 19.98
C VAL A 32 14.80 5.90 20.30
N LYS A 33 15.11 6.32 21.53
CA LYS A 33 14.77 7.64 22.05
C LYS A 33 15.70 8.70 21.46
N LEU A 34 15.10 9.77 20.97
CA LEU A 34 15.78 11.02 20.62
C LEU A 34 15.59 11.97 21.81
N LEU A 35 16.69 12.52 22.31
CA LEU A 35 16.63 13.53 23.37
C LEU A 35 16.30 14.88 22.73
N SER A 36 15.15 15.47 23.11
CA SER A 36 14.78 16.83 22.74
C SER A 36 15.17 17.83 23.82
N GLN A 37 15.47 19.05 23.39
CA GLN A 37 15.98 20.15 24.22
C GLN A 37 15.05 20.52 25.39
N ASP A 38 13.75 20.28 25.29
CA ASP A 38 12.77 20.51 26.37
C ASP A 38 12.95 19.58 27.59
N SER A 39 13.62 18.43 27.42
CA SER A 39 13.94 17.52 28.53
C SER A 39 15.17 17.96 29.34
N SER A 40 15.90 18.97 28.85
CA SER A 40 17.14 19.49 29.46
C SER A 40 16.92 20.00 30.89
N ASN A 41 15.82 20.69 31.14
CA ASN A 41 15.56 21.27 32.48
C ASN A 41 15.23 20.21 33.54
N GLY A 42 14.75 19.03 33.14
CA GLY A 42 14.46 17.92 34.06
C GLY A 42 15.65 16.97 34.28
N TYR A 43 16.51 16.79 33.27
CA TYR A 43 17.63 15.85 33.34
C TYR A 43 18.93 16.44 33.88
N LYS A 44 19.17 17.76 33.74
CA LYS A 44 20.34 18.42 34.36
C LYS A 44 20.40 18.22 35.88
N GLN A 45 19.25 17.98 36.52
CA GLN A 45 19.16 17.79 37.97
C GLN A 45 19.37 16.34 38.43
N LYS A 46 19.42 15.36 37.52
CA LYS A 46 19.50 13.92 37.85
C LYS A 46 20.85 13.26 37.55
N LEU A 47 21.81 13.98 36.99
CA LEU A 47 23.10 13.47 36.53
C LEU A 47 24.30 13.99 37.33
N ILE A 48 24.08 14.52 38.55
CA ILE A 48 25.16 15.01 39.43
C ILE A 48 25.95 13.88 40.13
N GLU A 49 25.70 12.61 39.81
CA GLU A 49 26.45 11.49 40.38
C GLU A 49 26.84 10.48 39.30
N SER A 50 28.03 10.65 38.70
CA SER A 50 29.08 9.61 38.54
C SER A 50 29.96 9.84 37.29
N ASP A 51 31.22 10.22 37.55
CA ASP A 51 32.49 10.11 36.80
C ASP A 51 32.55 9.39 35.41
N GLU A 52 31.81 9.85 34.39
CA GLU A 52 32.04 9.53 32.96
C GLU A 52 31.90 10.79 32.05
N GLU A 53 32.46 11.92 32.48
CA GLU A 53 32.06 13.26 32.01
C GLU A 53 32.50 13.70 30.59
N GLU A 54 33.41 13.02 29.86
CA GLU A 54 33.81 13.48 28.51
C GLU A 54 33.12 12.75 27.33
N GLU A 55 32.79 11.46 27.45
CA GLU A 55 32.08 10.73 26.38
C GLU A 55 30.55 10.97 26.42
N GLY A 56 29.97 11.19 27.61
CA GLY A 56 28.54 11.43 27.78
C GLY A 56 28.06 12.76 27.19
N ILE A 57 28.88 13.82 27.29
CA ILE A 57 28.53 15.18 26.82
C ILE A 57 28.53 15.25 25.29
N ASN A 58 29.56 14.70 24.63
CA ASN A 58 29.62 14.61 23.16
C ASN A 58 28.44 13.81 22.59
N ASN A 59 28.04 12.74 23.29
CA ASN A 59 26.90 11.91 22.87
C ASN A 59 25.56 12.61 22.97
N LEU A 60 25.39 13.48 23.97
CA LEU A 60 24.20 14.30 24.14
C LEU A 60 24.10 15.36 23.04
N GLU A 61 25.20 16.06 22.77
CA GLU A 61 25.26 17.11 21.73
C GLU A 61 24.98 16.52 20.34
N ILE A 62 25.57 15.37 20.00
CA ILE A 62 25.30 14.67 18.74
C ILE A 62 23.82 14.28 18.64
N SER A 63 23.22 13.78 19.72
CA SER A 63 21.79 13.40 19.71
C SER A 63 20.88 14.61 19.50
N ILE A 64 21.20 15.76 20.10
CA ILE A 64 20.45 17.00 19.92
C ILE A 64 20.59 17.46 18.47
N LYS A 65 21.81 17.47 17.92
CA LYS A 65 22.05 17.89 16.54
C LYS A 65 21.34 17.00 15.52
N CYS A 66 21.35 15.67 15.72
CA CYS A 66 20.59 14.74 14.87
C CYS A 66 19.08 15.04 14.90
N THR A 67 18.54 15.42 16.05
CA THR A 67 17.11 15.76 16.21
C THR A 67 16.78 17.07 15.49
N GLU A 68 17.64 18.08 15.57
CA GLU A 68 17.47 19.34 14.81
C GLU A 68 17.46 19.11 13.30
N ILE A 69 18.42 18.32 12.80
CA ILE A 69 18.52 17.98 11.37
C ILE A 69 17.27 17.19 10.93
N GLN A 70 16.85 16.21 11.72
CA GLN A 70 15.62 15.45 11.45
C GLN A 70 14.41 16.37 11.37
N HIS A 71 14.27 17.31 12.30
CA HIS A 71 13.16 18.25 12.32
C HIS A 71 13.15 19.11 11.06
N ALA A 72 14.31 19.65 10.65
CA ALA A 72 14.44 20.42 9.41
C ALA A 72 14.03 19.61 8.17
N ILE A 73 14.49 18.36 8.06
CA ILE A 73 14.14 17.46 6.96
C ILE A 73 12.63 17.15 6.97
N SER A 74 12.06 16.83 8.13
CA SER A 74 10.63 16.52 8.29
C SER A 74 9.74 17.69 7.90
N VAL A 75 10.11 18.92 8.29
CA VAL A 75 9.39 20.14 7.92
C VAL A 75 9.50 20.40 6.43
N GLY A 76 10.69 20.28 5.84
CA GLY A 76 10.90 20.45 4.40
C GLY A 76 10.08 19.45 3.57
N ALA A 77 10.17 18.16 3.88
CA ALA A 77 9.45 17.10 3.20
C ALA A 77 7.92 17.25 3.34
N THR A 78 7.43 17.59 4.54
CA THR A 78 6.00 17.82 4.77
C THR A 78 5.50 19.06 3.99
N SER A 79 6.29 20.14 3.95
CA SER A 79 5.91 21.38 3.25
C SER A 79 5.84 21.19 1.75
N PHE A 80 6.79 20.46 1.17
CA PHE A 80 6.75 20.11 -0.24
C PHE A 80 5.55 19.23 -0.57
N LEU A 81 5.35 18.12 0.16
CA LEU A 81 4.25 17.20 -0.12
C LEU A 81 2.89 17.89 0.03
N PHE A 82 2.71 18.78 1.00
CA PHE A 82 1.47 19.54 1.12
C PHE A 82 1.24 20.45 -0.09
N THR A 83 2.30 21.05 -0.63
CA THR A 83 2.22 21.88 -1.83
C THR A 83 1.87 21.04 -3.05
N GLU A 84 2.58 19.93 -3.27
CA GLU A 84 2.32 18.99 -4.36
C GLU A 84 0.88 18.43 -4.28
N TYR A 85 0.45 18.02 -3.10
CA TYR A 85 -0.89 17.46 -2.87
C TYR A 85 -2.01 18.49 -3.07
N LYS A 86 -1.74 19.79 -2.85
CA LYS A 86 -2.69 20.85 -3.17
C LYS A 86 -2.96 20.92 -4.68
N TYR A 87 -1.91 20.85 -5.50
CA TYR A 87 -2.06 20.82 -6.96
C TYR A 87 -2.73 19.52 -7.42
N LEU A 88 -2.33 18.39 -6.83
CA LEU A 88 -2.94 17.09 -7.13
C LEU A 88 -4.41 17.03 -6.77
N GLY A 89 -4.83 17.65 -5.66
CA GLY A 89 -6.24 17.73 -5.28
C GLY A 89 -7.07 18.49 -6.32
N ILE A 90 -6.54 19.57 -6.88
CA ILE A 90 -7.21 20.31 -7.96
C ILE A 90 -7.33 19.43 -9.21
N PHE A 91 -6.23 18.80 -9.63
CA PHE A 91 -6.21 17.89 -10.77
C PHE A 91 -7.21 16.73 -10.58
N MET A 92 -7.24 16.12 -9.40
CA MET A 92 -8.15 15.04 -9.04
C MET A 92 -9.62 15.45 -9.20
N CYS A 93 -10.01 16.63 -8.72
CA CYS A 93 -11.38 17.12 -8.88
C CYS A 93 -11.75 17.37 -10.34
N VAL A 94 -10.85 17.98 -11.11
CA VAL A 94 -11.08 18.26 -12.54
C VAL A 94 -11.17 16.97 -13.34
N PHE A 95 -10.24 16.05 -13.12
CA PHE A 95 -10.21 14.77 -13.83
C PHE A 95 -11.39 13.87 -13.44
N GLY A 96 -11.79 13.88 -12.17
CA GLY A 96 -13.02 13.21 -11.72
C GLY A 96 -14.28 13.75 -12.42
N ALA A 97 -14.39 15.07 -12.60
CA ALA A 97 -15.49 15.67 -13.36
C ALA A 97 -15.47 15.27 -14.85
N ILE A 98 -14.27 15.16 -15.44
CA ILE A 98 -14.10 14.67 -16.83
C ILE A 98 -14.56 13.22 -16.95
N ILE A 99 -14.14 12.35 -16.03
CA ILE A 99 -14.57 10.94 -15.97
C ILE A 99 -16.10 10.86 -15.92
N PHE A 100 -16.73 11.57 -14.98
CA PHE A 100 -18.18 11.60 -14.85
C PHE A 100 -18.88 12.09 -16.14
N LEU A 101 -18.39 13.17 -16.74
CA LEU A 101 -18.99 13.75 -17.94
C LEU A 101 -18.86 12.81 -19.14
N PHE A 102 -17.68 12.22 -19.36
CA PHE A 102 -17.44 11.34 -20.50
C PHE A 102 -18.19 10.02 -20.37
N LEU A 103 -18.13 9.35 -19.22
CA LEU A 103 -18.90 8.11 -19.00
C LEU A 103 -20.42 8.38 -18.98
N GLY A 104 -20.86 9.48 -18.38
CA GLY A 104 -22.27 9.85 -18.36
C GLY A 104 -22.84 10.22 -19.74
N SER A 105 -22.02 10.84 -20.60
CA SER A 105 -22.41 11.27 -21.94
C SER A 105 -22.66 10.10 -22.91
N VAL A 106 -22.04 8.93 -22.71
CA VAL A 106 -22.16 7.76 -23.60
C VAL A 106 -23.62 7.41 -23.93
N LYS A 107 -24.52 7.56 -22.94
CA LYS A 107 -25.97 7.32 -23.08
C LYS A 107 -26.81 8.56 -22.76
N GLY A 108 -26.24 9.75 -22.94
CA GLY A 108 -26.94 11.02 -22.72
C GLY A 108 -27.50 11.18 -21.31
N PHE A 109 -26.77 10.72 -20.28
CA PHE A 109 -27.18 10.76 -18.88
C PHE A 109 -28.51 10.03 -18.59
N SER A 110 -28.84 9.01 -19.40
CA SER A 110 -30.02 8.16 -19.19
C SER A 110 -29.97 7.42 -17.85
N THR A 111 -31.08 7.46 -17.13
CA THR A 111 -31.29 6.74 -15.85
C THR A 111 -31.95 5.38 -16.02
N LYS A 112 -32.23 4.96 -17.26
CA LYS A 112 -32.91 3.70 -17.56
C LYS A 112 -31.93 2.53 -17.51
N SER A 113 -32.36 1.42 -16.91
CA SER A 113 -31.63 0.15 -16.96
C SER A 113 -31.55 -0.38 -18.40
N GLU A 114 -30.42 -0.98 -18.74
CA GLU A 114 -30.09 -1.48 -20.09
C GLU A 114 -29.78 -2.98 -20.05
N PRO A 115 -29.89 -3.70 -21.17
CA PRO A 115 -29.38 -5.07 -21.26
C PRO A 115 -27.86 -5.08 -21.01
N CYS A 116 -27.37 -6.06 -20.25
CA CYS A 116 -25.94 -6.21 -19.97
C CYS A 116 -25.12 -6.47 -21.24
N THR A 117 -23.86 -6.01 -21.26
CA THR A 117 -23.01 -6.08 -22.46
C THR A 117 -22.48 -7.50 -22.67
N TYR A 118 -22.11 -8.19 -21.59
CA TYR A 118 -21.51 -9.52 -21.65
C TYR A 118 -22.50 -10.63 -21.25
N SER A 119 -23.45 -10.35 -20.36
CA SER A 119 -24.50 -11.29 -19.95
C SER A 119 -25.77 -11.15 -20.82
N GLN A 120 -25.86 -11.88 -21.93
CA GLN A 120 -27.06 -11.89 -22.78
C GLN A 120 -28.30 -12.39 -22.01
N GLY A 121 -29.23 -11.48 -21.71
CA GLY A 121 -30.53 -11.79 -21.08
C GLY A 121 -30.79 -11.11 -19.73
N ASN A 122 -29.77 -10.52 -19.10
CA ASN A 122 -29.92 -9.80 -17.84
C ASN A 122 -30.00 -8.28 -18.06
N THR A 123 -30.70 -7.60 -17.15
CA THR A 123 -30.77 -6.14 -17.10
C THR A 123 -29.74 -5.60 -16.12
N CYS A 124 -28.82 -4.78 -16.61
CA CYS A 124 -27.78 -4.12 -15.84
C CYS A 124 -28.22 -2.73 -15.36
N LYS A 125 -27.47 -2.19 -14.40
CA LYS A 125 -27.65 -0.83 -13.86
C LYS A 125 -27.34 0.21 -14.95
N PRO A 126 -27.91 1.43 -14.83
CA PRO A 126 -27.73 2.45 -15.86
C PRO A 126 -26.26 2.87 -15.98
N ALA A 127 -25.81 3.19 -17.19
CA ALA A 127 -24.45 3.69 -17.43
C ALA A 127 -24.10 4.93 -16.60
N LEU A 128 -25.11 5.74 -16.24
CA LEU A 128 -24.93 6.88 -15.33
C LEU A 128 -24.48 6.44 -13.93
N ALA A 129 -24.98 5.30 -13.42
CA ALA A 129 -24.51 4.76 -12.15
C ALA A 129 -23.04 4.35 -12.25
N ASN A 130 -22.65 3.64 -13.33
CA ASN A 130 -21.24 3.29 -13.58
C ASN A 130 -20.38 4.55 -13.63
N ALA A 131 -20.83 5.63 -14.27
CA ALA A 131 -20.11 6.91 -14.28
C ALA A 131 -19.90 7.49 -12.87
N ILE A 132 -20.93 7.47 -12.01
CA ILE A 132 -20.85 7.97 -10.64
C ILE A 132 -19.91 7.09 -9.80
N PHE A 133 -20.10 5.78 -9.81
CA PHE A 133 -19.31 4.84 -9.02
C PHE A 133 -17.85 4.78 -9.50
N SER A 134 -17.58 4.85 -10.80
CA SER A 134 -16.22 5.00 -11.35
C SER A 134 -15.55 6.27 -10.86
N THR A 135 -16.28 7.38 -10.80
CA THR A 135 -15.75 8.66 -10.27
C THR A 135 -15.46 8.55 -8.77
N ILE A 136 -16.34 7.93 -7.99
CA ILE A 136 -16.11 7.67 -6.57
C ILE A 136 -14.89 6.74 -6.37
N ALA A 137 -14.79 5.66 -7.14
CA ALA A 137 -13.65 4.74 -7.08
C ALA A 137 -12.35 5.45 -7.44
N PHE A 138 -12.35 6.31 -8.46
CA PHE A 138 -11.22 7.17 -8.82
C PHE A 138 -10.77 8.06 -7.67
N LEU A 139 -11.71 8.77 -7.02
CA LEU A 139 -11.39 9.62 -5.87
C LEU A 139 -10.85 8.80 -4.68
N LEU A 140 -11.42 7.62 -4.42
CA LEU A 140 -10.94 6.71 -3.38
C LEU A 140 -9.53 6.20 -3.67
N GLY A 141 -9.25 5.80 -4.91
CA GLY A 141 -7.91 5.36 -5.34
C GLY A 141 -6.89 6.48 -5.22
N ALA A 142 -7.23 7.68 -5.70
CA ALA A 142 -6.39 8.86 -5.60
C ALA A 142 -6.08 9.22 -4.14
N LEU A 143 -7.09 9.27 -3.27
CA LEU A 143 -6.91 9.55 -1.84
C LEU A 143 -6.04 8.48 -1.16
N THR A 144 -6.25 7.21 -1.49
CA THR A 144 -5.46 6.10 -0.93
C THR A 144 -4.00 6.18 -1.37
N SER A 145 -3.73 6.58 -2.61
CA SER A 145 -2.37 6.79 -3.11
C SER A 145 -1.67 7.94 -2.40
N VAL A 146 -2.34 9.09 -2.27
CA VAL A 146 -1.82 10.27 -1.56
C VAL A 146 -1.51 9.95 -0.10
N LEU A 147 -2.41 9.21 0.56
CA LEU A 147 -2.22 8.73 1.93
C LEU A 147 -1.02 7.75 2.02
N SER A 148 -0.88 6.86 1.05
CA SER A 148 0.24 5.90 0.96
C SER A 148 1.59 6.62 0.88
N GLY A 149 1.73 7.60 -0.02
CA GLY A 149 2.94 8.42 -0.12
C GLY A 149 3.23 9.21 1.16
N TYR A 150 2.18 9.76 1.78
CA TYR A 150 2.32 10.54 3.02
C TYR A 150 2.81 9.68 4.20
N LEU A 151 2.19 8.52 4.40
CA LEU A 151 2.55 7.60 5.48
C LEU A 151 3.98 7.07 5.31
N GLY A 152 4.38 6.76 4.07
CA GLY A 152 5.76 6.38 3.73
C GLY A 152 6.76 7.49 4.10
N MET A 153 6.50 8.74 3.70
CA MET A 153 7.35 9.87 4.05
C MET A 153 7.42 10.07 5.57
N LYS A 154 6.30 9.95 6.28
CA LYS A 154 6.27 10.10 7.75
C LYS A 154 7.11 9.06 8.46
N ILE A 155 7.07 7.80 8.07
CA ILE A 155 7.92 6.80 8.70
C ILE A 155 9.40 6.98 8.33
N ALA A 156 9.71 7.35 7.09
CA ALA A 156 11.09 7.54 6.66
C ALA A 156 11.75 8.77 7.33
N THR A 157 11.04 9.90 7.41
CA THR A 157 11.46 11.09 8.18
C THR A 157 11.51 10.84 9.68
N TYR A 158 10.76 9.86 10.20
CA TYR A 158 10.82 9.45 11.60
C TYR A 158 12.04 8.55 11.88
N ALA A 159 12.37 7.66 10.95
CA ALA A 159 13.40 6.64 11.14
C ALA A 159 14.83 7.12 10.85
N ASN A 160 15.01 8.11 9.97
CA ASN A 160 16.31 8.58 9.49
C ASN A 160 17.34 8.84 10.61
N ALA A 161 17.04 9.72 11.58
CA ALA A 161 17.97 10.02 12.68
C ALA A 161 18.11 8.86 13.67
N ARG A 162 17.07 8.04 13.85
CA ARG A 162 17.15 6.84 14.69
C ARG A 162 18.13 5.82 14.12
N THR A 163 18.11 5.62 12.80
CA THR A 163 19.08 4.80 12.10
C THR A 163 20.50 5.35 12.26
N THR A 164 20.68 6.67 12.16
CA THR A 164 21.99 7.31 12.38
C THR A 164 22.51 7.09 13.80
N LEU A 165 21.66 7.20 14.82
CA LEU A 165 22.05 6.95 16.21
C LEU A 165 22.39 5.47 16.46
N GLU A 166 21.64 4.54 15.86
CA GLU A 166 21.93 3.11 15.97
C GLU A 166 23.17 2.69 15.17
N ALA A 167 23.58 3.43 14.15
CA ALA A 167 24.81 3.18 13.40
C ALA A 167 26.06 3.27 14.28
N ARG A 168 25.99 4.03 15.38
CA ARG A 168 27.05 4.12 16.39
C ARG A 168 27.32 2.79 17.11
N LYS A 169 26.33 1.89 17.15
CA LYS A 169 26.43 0.55 17.76
C LYS A 169 26.80 -0.53 16.75
N GLY A 170 27.06 -0.14 15.49
CA GLY A 170 27.42 -1.02 14.40
C GLY A 170 26.35 -1.14 13.32
N VAL A 171 26.77 -1.69 12.18
CA VAL A 171 25.96 -1.78 10.95
C VAL A 171 24.71 -2.64 11.13
N GLY A 172 24.76 -3.67 11.97
CA GLY A 172 23.62 -4.55 12.23
C GLY A 172 22.46 -3.82 12.91
N LYS A 173 22.73 -2.99 13.92
CA LYS A 173 21.68 -2.25 14.62
C LYS A 173 21.04 -1.17 13.75
N ALA A 174 21.85 -0.44 12.97
CA ALA A 174 21.34 0.49 11.97
C ALA A 174 20.47 -0.20 10.92
N PHE A 175 20.94 -1.32 10.38
CA PHE A 175 20.19 -2.08 9.38
C PHE A 175 18.83 -2.53 9.91
N ILE A 176 18.76 -3.07 11.13
CA ILE A 176 17.48 -3.50 11.73
C ILE A 176 16.51 -2.32 11.88
N THR A 177 16.99 -1.16 12.34
CA THR A 177 16.14 0.03 12.47
C THR A 177 15.62 0.51 11.11
N ALA A 178 16.49 0.56 10.09
CA ALA A 178 16.12 0.95 8.74
C ALA A 178 15.14 -0.06 8.11
N PHE A 179 15.43 -1.36 8.22
CA PHE A 179 14.62 -2.42 7.66
C PHE A 179 13.24 -2.51 8.32
N ARG A 180 13.18 -2.41 9.66
CA ARG A 180 11.89 -2.35 10.39
C ARG A 180 11.06 -1.15 9.95
N SER A 181 11.68 0.00 9.75
CA SER A 181 11.00 1.21 9.26
C SER A 181 10.49 1.06 7.83
N GLY A 182 11.27 0.42 6.95
CA GLY A 182 10.82 0.06 5.60
C GLY A 182 9.67 -0.94 5.61
N ALA A 183 9.68 -1.91 6.53
CA ALA A 183 8.58 -2.86 6.72
C ALA A 183 7.29 -2.13 7.13
N VAL A 184 7.35 -1.16 8.05
CA VAL A 184 6.17 -0.34 8.44
C VAL A 184 5.52 0.26 7.20
N MET A 185 6.30 0.87 6.30
CA MET A 185 5.79 1.42 5.05
C MET A 185 5.15 0.33 4.19
N GLY A 186 5.87 -0.75 3.88
CA GLY A 186 5.38 -1.81 3.00
C GLY A 186 4.09 -2.48 3.49
N PHE A 187 4.02 -2.85 4.76
CA PHE A 187 2.83 -3.48 5.35
C PHE A 187 1.65 -2.53 5.43
N LEU A 188 1.87 -1.26 5.79
CA LEU A 188 0.79 -0.28 5.89
C LEU A 188 0.19 0.02 4.51
N LEU A 189 1.03 0.12 3.47
CA LEU A 189 0.59 0.32 2.09
C LEU A 189 -0.20 -0.88 1.57
N ALA A 190 0.37 -2.09 1.68
CA ALA A 190 -0.27 -3.31 1.19
C ALA A 190 -1.61 -3.58 1.91
N ALA A 191 -1.63 -3.48 3.24
CA ALA A 191 -2.81 -3.75 4.03
C ALA A 191 -3.91 -2.68 3.86
N ASN A 192 -3.54 -1.40 3.80
CA ASN A 192 -4.51 -0.32 3.59
C ASN A 192 -5.09 -0.38 2.16
N GLY A 193 -4.27 -0.62 1.14
CA GLY A 193 -4.75 -0.78 -0.23
C GLY A 193 -5.70 -1.97 -0.38
N LEU A 194 -5.39 -3.11 0.25
CA LEU A 194 -6.29 -4.27 0.29
C LEU A 194 -7.59 -3.99 1.05
N LEU A 195 -7.51 -3.35 2.21
CA LEU A 195 -8.68 -3.06 3.03
C LEU A 195 -9.62 -2.08 2.33
N VAL A 196 -9.10 -0.99 1.77
CA VAL A 196 -9.92 0.00 1.05
C VAL A 196 -10.57 -0.64 -0.16
N LEU A 197 -9.83 -1.39 -0.98
CA LEU A 197 -10.40 -2.11 -2.13
C LEU A 197 -11.51 -3.08 -1.72
N TYR A 198 -11.28 -3.88 -0.67
CA TYR A 198 -12.26 -4.81 -0.14
C TYR A 198 -13.53 -4.11 0.36
N VAL A 199 -13.38 -3.02 1.11
CA VAL A 199 -14.52 -2.23 1.61
C VAL A 199 -15.28 -1.59 0.44
N SER A 200 -14.58 -1.02 -0.54
CA SER A 200 -15.19 -0.45 -1.75
C SER A 200 -16.02 -1.48 -2.53
N ILE A 201 -15.50 -2.69 -2.73
CA ILE A 201 -16.22 -3.77 -3.41
C ILE A 201 -17.51 -4.11 -2.64
N ASN A 202 -17.43 -4.28 -1.32
CA ASN A 202 -18.62 -4.61 -0.51
C ASN A 202 -19.64 -3.47 -0.48
N LEU A 203 -19.21 -2.22 -0.41
CA LEU A 203 -20.10 -1.06 -0.45
C LEU A 203 -20.79 -0.93 -1.81
N PHE A 204 -20.06 -1.09 -2.91
CA PHE A 204 -20.63 -0.98 -4.25
C PHE A 204 -21.55 -2.17 -4.54
N LYS A 205 -21.24 -3.37 -4.01
CA LYS A 205 -22.11 -4.56 -4.11
C LYS A 205 -23.51 -4.31 -3.54
N LEU A 206 -23.66 -3.47 -2.51
CA LEU A 206 -24.98 -3.10 -1.96
C LEU A 206 -25.88 -2.40 -3.00
N TYR A 207 -25.29 -1.64 -3.92
CA TYR A 207 -26.03 -0.96 -4.98
C TYR A 207 -26.22 -1.83 -6.23
N TYR A 208 -25.15 -2.50 -6.67
CA TYR A 208 -25.16 -3.28 -7.91
C TYR A 208 -25.93 -4.60 -7.79
N GLY A 209 -25.94 -5.22 -6.60
CA GLY A 209 -26.60 -6.51 -6.37
C GLY A 209 -25.96 -7.62 -7.22
N ASP A 210 -26.73 -8.14 -8.18
CA ASP A 210 -26.31 -9.21 -9.09
C ASP A 210 -25.58 -8.68 -10.34
N ASP A 211 -25.51 -7.36 -10.54
CA ASP A 211 -24.78 -6.75 -11.66
C ASP A 211 -23.27 -6.64 -11.32
N TRP A 212 -22.57 -7.77 -11.37
CA TRP A 212 -21.15 -7.81 -11.07
C TRP A 212 -20.30 -7.23 -12.21
N GLU A 213 -20.81 -7.25 -13.45
CA GLU A 213 -20.20 -6.58 -14.60
C GLU A 213 -19.99 -5.10 -14.29
N GLY A 214 -21.08 -4.35 -14.01
CA GLY A 214 -21.02 -2.92 -13.71
C GLY A 214 -20.30 -2.59 -12.39
N LEU A 215 -20.41 -3.48 -11.39
CA LEU A 215 -19.69 -3.36 -10.12
C LEU A 215 -18.17 -3.29 -10.33
N TYR A 216 -17.62 -4.30 -11.01
CA TYR A 216 -16.17 -4.41 -11.16
C TYR A 216 -15.64 -3.51 -12.29
N GLU A 217 -16.46 -3.16 -13.28
CA GLU A 217 -16.18 -2.05 -14.20
C GLU A 217 -15.99 -0.74 -13.43
N SER A 218 -16.89 -0.42 -12.50
CA SER A 218 -16.79 0.80 -11.69
C SER A 218 -15.57 0.80 -10.78
N ILE A 219 -15.20 -0.36 -10.23
CA ILE A 219 -14.02 -0.51 -9.37
C ILE A 219 -12.71 -0.27 -10.13
N THR A 220 -12.67 -0.42 -11.46
CA THR A 220 -11.46 -0.10 -12.24
C THR A 220 -10.99 1.35 -12.07
N GLY A 221 -11.91 2.27 -11.74
CA GLY A 221 -11.59 3.65 -11.38
C GLY A 221 -10.60 3.74 -10.22
N TYR A 222 -10.59 2.78 -9.29
CA TYR A 222 -9.66 2.73 -8.16
C TYR A 222 -8.19 2.64 -8.60
N GLY A 223 -7.90 1.76 -9.56
CA GLY A 223 -6.56 1.65 -10.16
C GLY A 223 -6.16 2.93 -10.90
N LEU A 224 -7.09 3.45 -11.72
CA LEU A 224 -6.88 4.70 -12.46
C LEU A 224 -6.54 5.88 -11.54
N GLY A 225 -7.26 6.01 -10.42
CA GLY A 225 -7.01 7.06 -9.43
C GLY A 225 -5.65 6.92 -8.77
N GLY A 226 -5.28 5.69 -8.39
CA GLY A 226 -3.99 5.39 -7.78
C GLY A 226 -2.82 5.79 -8.65
N SER A 227 -2.77 5.28 -9.89
CA SER A 227 -1.67 5.55 -10.81
C SER A 227 -1.62 6.99 -11.30
N SER A 228 -2.78 7.65 -11.44
CA SER A 228 -2.83 9.07 -11.78
C SER A 228 -2.09 9.92 -10.74
N MET A 229 -2.33 9.67 -9.45
CA MET A 229 -1.62 10.40 -8.38
C MET A 229 -0.16 9.98 -8.27
N ALA A 230 0.13 8.69 -8.47
CA ALA A 230 1.50 8.18 -8.47
C ALA A 230 2.38 8.82 -9.55
N LEU A 231 1.84 9.03 -10.76
CA LEU A 231 2.56 9.67 -11.86
C LEU A 231 3.10 11.04 -11.44
N PHE A 232 2.23 11.90 -10.90
CA PHE A 232 2.64 13.22 -10.48
C PHE A 232 3.53 13.20 -9.24
N GLY A 233 3.24 12.33 -8.25
CA GLY A 233 4.10 12.20 -7.07
C GLY A 233 5.52 11.74 -7.41
N ARG A 234 5.65 10.86 -8.40
CA ARG A 234 6.96 10.38 -8.88
C ARG A 234 7.69 11.43 -9.72
N VAL A 235 6.99 12.13 -10.61
CA VAL A 235 7.58 13.19 -11.45
C VAL A 235 7.93 14.42 -10.61
N GLY A 236 6.99 14.92 -9.81
CA GLY A 236 7.17 16.09 -8.95
C GLY A 236 8.22 15.84 -7.87
N GLY A 237 8.08 14.76 -7.12
CA GLY A 237 9.07 14.33 -6.13
C GLY A 237 10.44 14.02 -6.73
N GLY A 238 10.50 13.41 -7.91
CA GLY A 238 11.76 13.12 -8.62
C GLY A 238 12.51 14.37 -9.07
N ILE A 239 11.80 15.37 -9.62
CA ILE A 239 12.37 16.67 -9.98
C ILE A 239 12.90 17.39 -8.73
N TYR A 240 12.12 17.41 -7.66
CA TYR A 240 12.52 18.04 -6.40
C TYR A 240 13.78 17.38 -5.81
N THR A 241 13.81 16.04 -5.82
CA THR A 241 14.95 15.26 -5.34
C THR A 241 16.19 15.54 -6.15
N LYS A 242 16.12 15.49 -7.48
CA LYS A 242 17.31 15.70 -8.32
C LYS A 242 17.82 17.14 -8.34
N ALA A 243 16.98 18.11 -7.98
CA ALA A 243 17.41 19.50 -7.85
C ALA A 243 18.10 19.79 -6.50
N ALA A 244 17.79 19.04 -5.44
CA ALA A 244 18.24 19.30 -4.07
C ALA A 244 19.10 18.19 -3.43
N ASP A 245 19.19 17.03 -4.09
CA ASP A 245 20.03 15.79 -4.00
C ASP A 245 20.39 15.19 -2.63
N VAL A 246 20.25 15.89 -1.50
CA VAL A 246 20.63 15.37 -0.16
C VAL A 246 19.54 15.62 0.89
N GLY A 247 18.78 16.70 0.77
CA GLY A 247 17.66 17.01 1.68
C GLY A 247 16.29 16.50 1.22
N ALA A 248 16.20 16.03 -0.03
CA ALA A 248 14.96 15.81 -0.76
C ALA A 248 14.65 14.33 -1.08
N ASP A 249 15.59 13.41 -0.84
CA ASP A 249 15.47 11.96 -1.14
C ASP A 249 14.19 11.34 -0.56
N LEU A 250 13.75 11.81 0.61
CA LEU A 250 12.56 11.29 1.28
C LEU A 250 11.25 11.63 0.57
N VAL A 251 11.24 12.62 -0.32
CA VAL A 251 10.04 13.02 -1.06
C VAL A 251 9.89 12.18 -2.33
N GLY A 252 10.89 12.18 -3.22
CA GLY A 252 10.82 11.45 -4.48
C GLY A 252 10.90 9.94 -4.29
N ASP A 253 11.89 9.48 -3.54
CA ASP A 253 12.21 8.06 -3.48
C ASP A 253 11.29 7.29 -2.53
N ILE A 254 10.64 7.95 -1.57
CA ILE A 254 9.73 7.30 -0.62
C ILE A 254 8.27 7.62 -0.94
N ALA A 255 7.87 8.90 -1.01
CA ALA A 255 6.46 9.23 -1.21
C ALA A 255 5.98 8.91 -2.63
N GLY A 256 6.81 9.23 -3.63
CA GLY A 256 6.57 8.88 -5.02
C GLY A 256 6.53 7.36 -5.24
N MET A 257 7.53 6.64 -4.74
CA MET A 257 7.61 5.17 -4.85
C MET A 257 6.44 4.47 -4.13
N GLY A 258 6.04 4.95 -2.95
CA GLY A 258 4.91 4.38 -2.21
C GLY A 258 3.59 4.51 -2.97
N SER A 259 3.37 5.66 -3.60
CA SER A 259 2.20 5.90 -4.47
C SER A 259 2.23 5.01 -5.72
N ASP A 260 3.40 4.84 -6.33
CA ASP A 260 3.62 4.03 -7.53
C ASP A 260 3.35 2.53 -7.31
N LEU A 261 3.88 1.99 -6.21
CA LEU A 261 3.62 0.62 -5.79
C LEU A 261 2.13 0.38 -5.50
N PHE A 262 1.47 1.36 -4.88
CA PHE A 262 0.03 1.30 -4.65
C PHE A 262 -0.76 1.31 -5.97
N GLY A 263 -0.43 2.20 -6.92
CA GLY A 263 -1.05 2.24 -8.24
C GLY A 263 -0.93 0.90 -8.97
N SER A 264 0.28 0.33 -9.00
CA SER A 264 0.56 -0.98 -9.60
C SER A 264 -0.28 -2.11 -8.96
N TYR A 265 -0.38 -2.11 -7.63
CA TYR A 265 -1.21 -3.06 -6.88
C TYR A 265 -2.70 -2.91 -7.22
N ALA A 266 -3.20 -1.67 -7.23
CA ALA A 266 -4.60 -1.36 -7.49
C ALA A 266 -5.00 -1.73 -8.92
N GLU A 267 -4.21 -1.36 -9.92
CA GLU A 267 -4.45 -1.70 -11.34
C GLU A 267 -4.42 -3.21 -11.58
N SER A 268 -3.40 -3.91 -11.08
CA SER A 268 -3.29 -5.35 -11.25
C SER A 268 -4.49 -6.09 -10.65
N SER A 269 -4.93 -5.66 -9.47
CA SER A 269 -6.10 -6.22 -8.79
C SER A 269 -7.39 -5.91 -9.55
N CYS A 270 -7.59 -4.65 -9.97
CA CYS A 270 -8.79 -4.24 -10.71
C CYS A 270 -8.90 -4.90 -12.08
N ALA A 271 -7.78 -5.06 -12.80
CA ALA A 271 -7.75 -5.73 -14.09
C ALA A 271 -8.16 -7.21 -13.96
N ALA A 272 -7.61 -7.92 -12.96
CA ALA A 272 -7.99 -9.29 -12.67
C ALA A 272 -9.48 -9.41 -12.30
N LEU A 273 -9.98 -8.50 -11.46
CA LEU A 273 -11.39 -8.45 -11.07
C LEU A 273 -12.31 -8.19 -12.27
N PHE A 274 -12.00 -7.22 -13.14
CA PHE A 274 -12.85 -6.93 -14.28
C PHE A 274 -12.96 -8.13 -15.24
N VAL A 275 -11.85 -8.79 -15.56
CA VAL A 275 -11.89 -9.98 -16.43
C VAL A 275 -12.64 -11.13 -15.74
N ALA A 276 -12.49 -11.28 -14.43
CA ALA A 276 -13.22 -12.29 -13.67
C ALA A 276 -14.73 -12.02 -13.59
N SER A 277 -15.18 -10.76 -13.64
CA SER A 277 -16.62 -10.41 -13.51
C SER A 277 -17.42 -10.80 -14.75
N ILE A 278 -16.78 -10.78 -15.92
CA ILE A 278 -17.38 -11.21 -17.20
C ILE A 278 -17.06 -12.68 -17.52
N SER A 279 -16.39 -13.38 -16.60
CA SER A 279 -16.08 -14.81 -16.70
C SER A 279 -17.09 -15.64 -15.87
N SER A 280 -16.95 -16.96 -15.87
CA SER A 280 -17.83 -17.85 -15.07
C SER A 280 -17.99 -17.41 -13.62
N PHE A 281 -16.93 -16.92 -12.97
CA PHE A 281 -16.97 -16.47 -11.58
C PHE A 281 -17.97 -15.34 -11.30
N GLY A 282 -18.06 -14.37 -12.22
CA GLY A 282 -19.02 -13.28 -12.09
C GLY A 282 -20.42 -13.65 -12.55
N ILE A 283 -20.54 -14.55 -13.53
CA ILE A 283 -21.83 -15.03 -14.05
C ILE A 283 -22.52 -15.98 -13.05
N SER A 284 -21.77 -16.84 -12.36
CA SER A 284 -22.29 -17.73 -11.32
C SER A 284 -22.35 -17.10 -9.93
N HIS A 285 -21.95 -15.83 -9.81
CA HIS A 285 -21.88 -15.07 -8.56
C HIS A 285 -21.07 -15.78 -7.46
N GLU A 286 -19.96 -16.43 -7.84
CA GLU A 286 -19.06 -17.11 -6.90
C GLU A 286 -18.07 -16.13 -6.26
N PHE A 287 -18.41 -15.62 -5.08
CA PHE A 287 -17.63 -14.54 -4.45
C PHE A 287 -16.19 -14.95 -4.10
N THR A 288 -15.98 -16.21 -3.71
CA THR A 288 -14.66 -16.73 -3.34
C THR A 288 -13.70 -16.74 -4.54
N ALA A 289 -14.12 -17.29 -5.67
CA ALA A 289 -13.29 -17.33 -6.87
C ALA A 289 -13.11 -15.94 -7.47
N MET A 290 -14.13 -15.09 -7.37
CA MET A 290 -14.07 -13.69 -7.78
C MET A 290 -13.04 -12.89 -6.97
N SER A 291 -12.95 -13.15 -5.66
CA SER A 291 -12.01 -12.49 -4.75
C SER A 291 -10.60 -13.10 -4.75
N TYR A 292 -10.30 -13.99 -5.70
CA TYR A 292 -8.99 -14.64 -5.83
C TYR A 292 -7.78 -13.69 -5.82
N PRO A 293 -7.74 -12.55 -6.56
CA PRO A 293 -6.62 -11.61 -6.47
C PRO A 293 -6.44 -10.99 -5.07
N LEU A 294 -7.54 -10.76 -4.34
CA LEU A 294 -7.49 -10.24 -2.97
C LEU A 294 -7.02 -11.32 -1.98
N LEU A 295 -7.38 -12.58 -2.21
CA LEU A 295 -6.91 -13.72 -1.40
C LEU A 295 -5.41 -13.96 -1.59
N ILE A 296 -4.90 -13.86 -2.82
CA ILE A 296 -3.45 -13.88 -3.09
C ILE A 296 -2.76 -12.77 -2.30
N SER A 297 -3.29 -11.55 -2.37
CA SER A 297 -2.72 -10.39 -1.65
C SER A 297 -2.75 -10.58 -0.13
N SER A 298 -3.83 -11.16 0.39
CA SER A 298 -3.98 -11.51 1.82
C SER A 298 -2.93 -12.53 2.26
N MET A 299 -2.71 -13.59 1.47
CA MET A 299 -1.66 -14.57 1.70
C MET A 299 -0.27 -13.92 1.61
N GLY A 300 -0.07 -13.01 0.66
CA GLY A 300 1.15 -12.23 0.50
C GLY A 300 1.52 -11.44 1.77
N ILE A 301 0.56 -10.80 2.43
CA ILE A 301 0.79 -10.09 3.70
C ILE A 301 1.31 -11.06 4.78
N VAL A 302 0.69 -12.23 4.92
CA VAL A 302 1.11 -13.24 5.91
C VAL A 302 2.50 -13.80 5.59
N VAL A 303 2.77 -14.12 4.33
CA VAL A 303 4.08 -14.60 3.87
C VAL A 303 5.17 -13.55 4.08
N CYS A 304 4.91 -12.30 3.74
CA CYS A 304 5.83 -11.19 3.96
C CYS A 304 6.09 -10.98 5.45
N LEU A 305 5.08 -11.14 6.32
CA LEU A 305 5.24 -11.04 7.77
C LEU A 305 6.23 -12.09 8.27
N ILE A 306 6.01 -13.35 7.90
CA ILE A 306 6.92 -14.46 8.24
C ILE A 306 8.33 -14.17 7.71
N THR A 307 8.44 -13.73 6.46
CA THR A 307 9.73 -13.43 5.81
C THR A 307 10.48 -12.30 6.53
N THR A 308 9.76 -11.27 6.99
CA THR A 308 10.33 -10.14 7.73
C THR A 308 10.98 -10.60 9.03
N LEU A 309 10.37 -11.55 9.75
CA LEU A 309 10.92 -12.10 10.99
C LEU A 309 12.29 -12.77 10.78
N PHE A 310 12.53 -13.37 9.61
CA PHE A 310 13.86 -13.90 9.29
C PHE A 310 14.92 -12.81 9.22
N ALA A 311 14.63 -11.65 8.62
CA ALA A 311 15.57 -10.54 8.56
C ALA A 311 15.71 -9.78 9.89
N THR A 312 14.65 -9.71 10.70
CA THR A 312 14.68 -8.90 11.92
C THR A 312 15.23 -9.62 13.15
N ASP A 313 14.91 -10.91 13.31
CA ASP A 313 15.13 -11.61 14.58
C ASP A 313 16.06 -12.84 14.46
N LEU A 314 16.16 -13.46 13.28
CA LEU A 314 16.94 -14.68 13.09
C LEU A 314 18.37 -14.45 12.57
N PHE A 315 18.64 -13.35 11.86
CA PHE A 315 19.95 -13.06 11.29
C PHE A 315 20.45 -11.66 11.67
N GLU A 316 21.56 -11.60 12.41
CA GLU A 316 22.24 -10.35 12.73
C GLU A 316 23.37 -10.08 11.73
N ILE A 317 23.39 -8.87 11.15
CA ILE A 317 24.42 -8.44 10.21
C ILE A 317 25.66 -7.97 10.96
N LYS A 318 26.80 -8.62 10.70
CA LYS A 318 28.09 -8.31 11.33
C LYS A 318 29.02 -7.51 10.42
N LYS A 319 28.96 -7.74 9.11
CA LYS A 319 29.81 -7.07 8.10
C LYS A 319 28.96 -6.34 7.07
N VAL A 320 29.53 -5.28 6.49
CA VAL A 320 28.89 -4.50 5.41
C VAL A 320 28.58 -5.37 4.19
N SER A 321 29.45 -6.35 3.88
CA SER A 321 29.25 -7.31 2.79
C SER A 321 28.00 -8.17 2.94
N ASP A 322 27.43 -8.27 4.15
CA ASP A 322 26.29 -9.14 4.42
C ASP A 322 24.94 -8.42 4.20
N ILE A 323 24.96 -7.10 3.96
CA ILE A 323 23.75 -6.28 3.76
C ILE A 323 22.99 -6.71 2.50
N GLU A 324 23.65 -6.69 1.34
CA GLU A 324 23.04 -7.05 0.07
C GLU A 324 22.57 -8.52 0.04
N PRO A 325 23.37 -9.51 0.47
CA PRO A 325 22.91 -10.89 0.60
C PRO A 325 21.70 -11.04 1.52
N SER A 326 21.60 -10.26 2.60
CA SER A 326 20.44 -10.29 3.51
C SER A 326 19.17 -9.82 2.81
N LEU A 327 19.23 -8.70 2.08
CA LEU A 327 18.11 -8.20 1.29
C LEU A 327 17.71 -9.17 0.16
N LYS A 328 18.68 -9.79 -0.50
CA LYS A 328 18.41 -10.80 -1.54
C LYS A 328 17.78 -12.07 -0.97
N ARG A 329 18.16 -12.50 0.24
CA ARG A 329 17.51 -13.62 0.93
C ARG A 329 16.05 -13.33 1.23
N GLN A 330 15.69 -12.10 1.57
CA GLN A 330 14.28 -11.72 1.76
C GLN A 330 13.45 -11.97 0.51
N LEU A 331 13.94 -11.57 -0.67
CA LEU A 331 13.27 -11.84 -1.95
C LEU A 331 13.16 -13.33 -2.25
N LEU A 332 14.21 -14.11 -1.97
CA LEU A 332 14.20 -15.55 -2.22
C LEU A 332 13.24 -16.29 -1.28
N ILE A 333 13.27 -15.99 0.02
CA ILE A 333 12.40 -16.61 1.02
C ILE A 333 10.93 -16.26 0.73
N SER A 334 10.63 -14.98 0.46
CA SER A 334 9.26 -14.57 0.15
C SER A 334 8.75 -15.24 -1.12
N THR A 335 9.59 -15.38 -2.15
CA THR A 335 9.20 -16.05 -3.42
C THR A 335 8.87 -17.53 -3.20
N VAL A 336 9.71 -18.25 -2.46
CA VAL A 336 9.50 -19.68 -2.18
C VAL A 336 8.24 -19.88 -1.34
N LEU A 337 8.08 -19.11 -0.26
CA LEU A 337 6.90 -19.17 0.60
C LEU A 337 5.63 -18.75 -0.15
N MET A 338 5.71 -17.73 -1.01
CA MET A 338 4.57 -17.26 -1.79
C MET A 338 4.17 -18.26 -2.87
N THR A 339 5.11 -19.00 -3.47
CA THR A 339 4.79 -20.06 -4.43
C THR A 339 3.96 -21.17 -3.76
N ALA A 340 4.35 -21.58 -2.56
CA ALA A 340 3.56 -22.51 -1.76
C ALA A 340 2.21 -21.90 -1.34
N GLY A 341 2.20 -20.63 -0.94
CA GLY A 341 0.99 -19.89 -0.56
C GLY A 341 -0.01 -19.78 -1.71
N ILE A 342 0.44 -19.45 -2.93
CA ILE A 342 -0.39 -19.39 -4.13
C ILE A 342 -0.96 -20.77 -4.43
N ALA A 343 -0.15 -21.83 -4.39
CA ALA A 343 -0.65 -23.19 -4.61
C ALA A 343 -1.78 -23.58 -3.65
N VAL A 344 -1.65 -23.20 -2.37
CA VAL A 344 -2.71 -23.38 -1.35
C VAL A 344 -3.95 -22.57 -1.71
N VAL A 345 -3.80 -21.28 -2.03
CA VAL A 345 -4.94 -20.41 -2.39
C VAL A 345 -5.64 -20.92 -3.65
N SER A 346 -4.91 -21.30 -4.70
CA SER A 346 -5.46 -21.89 -5.93
C SER A 346 -6.27 -23.16 -5.65
N PHE A 347 -5.77 -24.02 -4.78
CA PHE A 347 -6.44 -25.28 -4.45
C PHE A 347 -7.75 -25.10 -3.68
N PHE A 348 -7.81 -24.10 -2.78
CA PHE A 348 -8.98 -23.88 -1.93
C PHE A 348 -9.98 -22.86 -2.47
N ALA A 349 -9.51 -21.83 -3.18
CA ALA A 349 -10.33 -20.70 -3.63
C ALA A 349 -10.90 -20.86 -5.04
N LEU A 350 -10.25 -21.65 -5.91
CA LEU A 350 -10.71 -21.86 -7.30
C LEU A 350 -11.37 -23.24 -7.49
N PRO A 351 -12.43 -23.33 -8.31
CA PRO A 351 -12.95 -24.62 -8.75
C PRO A 351 -11.95 -25.33 -9.69
N SER A 352 -12.04 -26.66 -9.78
CA SER A 352 -11.12 -27.47 -10.60
C SER A 352 -11.14 -27.12 -12.10
N LYS A 353 -12.28 -26.62 -12.58
CA LYS A 353 -12.53 -26.17 -13.95
C LYS A 353 -13.45 -24.95 -13.89
N PHE A 354 -13.16 -23.96 -14.72
CA PHE A 354 -13.96 -22.74 -14.88
C PHE A 354 -13.78 -22.17 -16.29
N THR A 355 -14.61 -21.21 -16.68
CA THR A 355 -14.44 -20.51 -17.96
C THR A 355 -13.95 -19.09 -17.73
N LEU A 356 -12.99 -18.66 -18.55
CA LEU A 356 -12.54 -17.26 -18.64
C LEU A 356 -12.98 -16.64 -19.96
N PHE A 357 -13.34 -15.36 -19.89
CA PHE A 357 -13.61 -14.58 -21.08
C PHE A 357 -12.36 -14.45 -21.96
N ASN A 358 -12.52 -14.75 -23.25
CA ASN A 358 -11.47 -14.69 -24.25
C ASN A 358 -12.03 -14.08 -25.54
N PHE A 359 -12.07 -12.74 -25.59
CA PHE A 359 -12.47 -11.95 -26.76
C PHE A 359 -13.77 -12.41 -27.42
N GLY A 360 -14.82 -12.62 -26.62
CA GLY A 360 -16.14 -13.07 -27.08
C GLY A 360 -16.34 -14.59 -27.10
N THR A 361 -15.32 -15.37 -26.73
CA THR A 361 -15.43 -16.81 -26.48
C THR A 361 -15.19 -17.13 -25.01
N GLU A 362 -15.83 -18.19 -24.51
CA GLU A 362 -15.51 -18.73 -23.19
C GLU A 362 -14.42 -19.80 -23.33
N LYS A 363 -13.27 -19.60 -22.67
CA LYS A 363 -12.17 -20.56 -22.66
C LYS A 363 -12.23 -21.38 -21.38
N GLU A 364 -12.28 -22.70 -21.49
CA GLU A 364 -12.14 -23.61 -20.33
C GLU A 364 -10.71 -23.54 -19.77
N VAL A 365 -10.60 -23.29 -18.47
CA VAL A 365 -9.36 -23.14 -17.72
C VAL A 365 -9.41 -24.03 -16.48
N LYS A 366 -8.24 -24.52 -16.06
CA LYS A 366 -8.06 -25.33 -14.85
C LYS A 366 -7.31 -24.51 -13.81
N ASN A 367 -7.43 -24.90 -12.55
CA ASN A 367 -6.82 -24.21 -11.42
C ASN A 367 -5.31 -24.47 -11.21
N TRP A 368 -4.70 -25.41 -11.94
CA TRP A 368 -3.28 -25.80 -11.83
C TRP A 368 -2.40 -25.23 -12.93
#